data_AF-A0A1G9FLY7-F1
#
_entry.id   AF-A0A1G9FLY7-F1
#
_cell.length_a   1.000
_cell.length_b   1.000
_cell.length_c   1.000
_cell.angle_alpha   90.00
_cell.angle_beta   90.00
_cell.angle_gamma   90.00
#
_symmetry.space_group_name_H-M   'P 1'
#
loop_
_entity.id
_entity.type
_entity.pdbx_description
1 polymer ?
#
loop_
_entity_poly.entity_id
_entity_poly.type
_entity_poly.pdbx_seq_one_letter_code
_entity_poly.pdbx_strand_id
1 'polypeptide(L)'
;MEAVAASVAALAAITGTGADHADPPSADPLQVADPLRDADPLRKLADDCLDGFAEVARLEARTAALKVRLAADYVQATKALAPPAASPQEHTAQELAVIAEVACVLTVSERTAGALLSESLALTTALPLT
;
A
#
# COMPACT_ATOMS: atom_id res chain seq x y z
N MET A 1 6.83 -18.21 3.95
CA MET A 1 7.03 -18.09 2.49
C MET A 1 5.84 -18.61 1.70
N GLU A 2 5.27 -19.77 2.05
CA GLU A 2 4.01 -20.30 1.45
C GLU A 2 2.86 -19.28 1.36
N ALA A 3 2.53 -18.59 2.47
CA ALA A 3 1.46 -17.58 2.47
C ALA A 3 1.75 -16.37 1.56
N VAL A 4 3.03 -16.01 1.39
CA VAL A 4 3.45 -14.91 0.52
C VAL A 4 3.37 -15.35 -0.95
N ALA A 5 3.77 -16.58 -1.27
CA ALA A 5 3.63 -17.14 -2.61
C ALA A 5 2.15 -17.30 -3.02
N ALA A 6 1.30 -17.75 -2.09
CA ALA A 6 -0.15 -17.79 -2.30
C ALA A 6 -0.74 -16.39 -2.55
N SER A 7 -0.26 -15.38 -1.83
CA SER A 7 -0.67 -13.98 -2.04
C SER A 7 -0.20 -13.41 -3.38
N VAL A 8 0.99 -13.80 -3.86
CA VAL A 8 1.51 -13.41 -5.19
C VAL A 8 0.73 -14.10 -6.31
N ALA A 9 0.38 -15.39 -6.14
CA ALA A 9 -0.45 -16.11 -7.09
C ALA A 9 -1.87 -15.51 -7.18
N ALA A 10 -2.44 -15.09 -6.04
CA ALA A 10 -3.70 -14.36 -6.01
C ALA A 10 -3.60 -13.00 -6.71
N LEU A 11 -2.49 -12.26 -6.55
CA LEU A 11 -2.24 -11.02 -7.30
C LEU A 11 -2.13 -11.25 -8.81
N ALA A 12 -1.44 -12.32 -9.23
CA ALA A 12 -1.31 -12.66 -10.63
C ALA A 12 -2.66 -13.05 -11.27
N ALA A 13 -3.57 -13.64 -10.51
CA ALA A 13 -4.92 -13.95 -10.96
C ALA A 13 -5.77 -12.68 -11.20
N ILE A 14 -5.56 -11.61 -10.41
CA ILE A 14 -6.20 -10.29 -10.59
C ILE A 14 -5.77 -9.66 -11.92
N THR A 15 -4.50 -9.83 -12.32
CA THR A 15 -4.02 -9.37 -13.65
C THR A 15 -4.43 -10.29 -14.81
N GLY A 16 -4.91 -11.49 -14.53
CA GLY A 16 -5.17 -12.54 -15.52
C GLY A 16 -6.65 -12.73 -15.89
N THR A 17 -7.58 -12.08 -15.20
CA THR A 17 -9.01 -12.31 -15.43
C THR A 17 -9.77 -11.00 -15.23
N GLY A 18 -10.04 -10.30 -16.33
CA GLY A 18 -11.09 -9.28 -16.34
C GLY A 18 -12.33 -9.91 -15.75
N ALA A 19 -12.82 -9.34 -14.65
CA ALA A 19 -13.99 -9.84 -13.97
C ALA A 19 -15.15 -9.78 -14.95
N ASP A 20 -15.52 -10.94 -15.49
CA ASP A 20 -16.73 -11.14 -16.26
C ASP A 20 -17.90 -10.85 -15.28
N HIS A 21 -18.33 -9.59 -15.24
CA HIS A 21 -19.62 -9.23 -14.66
C HIS A 21 -20.68 -9.86 -15.56
N ALA A 22 -20.97 -11.13 -15.28
CA ALA A 22 -22.10 -11.84 -15.82
C ALA A 22 -23.39 -11.19 -15.27
N ASP A 23 -23.89 -10.19 -15.99
CA ASP A 23 -25.25 -9.70 -15.84
C ASP A 23 -26.21 -10.82 -16.32
N PRO A 24 -27.30 -11.15 -15.60
CA PRO A 24 -28.19 -12.24 -16.00
C PRO A 24 -28.93 -11.89 -17.30
N PRO A 25 -29.17 -12.86 -18.21
CA PRO A 25 -29.77 -12.57 -19.50
C PRO A 25 -31.26 -12.25 -19.33
N SER A 26 -31.63 -10.99 -19.54
CA SER A 26 -33.01 -10.62 -19.84
C SER A 26 -33.34 -11.11 -21.25
N ALA A 27 -34.17 -12.14 -21.34
CA ALA A 27 -34.62 -12.71 -22.60
C ALA A 27 -35.55 -11.75 -23.35
N ASP A 28 -35.06 -11.11 -24.42
CA ASP A 28 -35.88 -10.47 -25.45
C ASP A 28 -35.54 -11.08 -26.83
N PRO A 29 -36.45 -11.78 -27.54
CA PRO A 29 -36.10 -12.64 -28.67
C PRO A 29 -35.82 -11.92 -30.01
N LEU A 30 -35.75 -10.58 -30.06
CA LEU A 30 -35.63 -9.84 -31.33
C LEU A 30 -34.42 -8.91 -31.45
N GLN A 31 -33.47 -8.97 -30.52
CA GLN A 31 -32.15 -8.39 -30.77
C GLN A 31 -31.35 -9.33 -31.66
N VAL A 32 -31.48 -9.13 -32.97
CA VAL A 32 -30.41 -9.47 -33.92
C VAL A 32 -29.14 -8.84 -33.37
N ALA A 33 -28.26 -9.67 -32.82
CA ALA A 33 -26.98 -9.25 -32.31
C ALA A 33 -26.26 -8.52 -33.42
N ASP A 34 -26.14 -7.20 -33.29
CA ASP A 34 -25.23 -6.41 -34.11
C ASP A 34 -23.81 -6.80 -33.68
N PRO A 35 -23.03 -7.51 -34.51
CA PRO A 35 -21.68 -7.94 -34.13
C PRO A 35 -20.71 -6.76 -34.01
N LEU A 36 -21.14 -5.55 -34.41
CA LEU A 36 -20.35 -4.33 -34.32
C LEU A 36 -20.46 -3.62 -32.96
N ARG A 37 -21.27 -4.14 -32.03
CA ARG A 37 -21.22 -3.76 -30.61
C ARG A 37 -20.20 -4.55 -29.80
N ASP A 38 -19.33 -5.32 -30.47
CA ASP A 38 -18.05 -5.73 -29.89
C ASP A 38 -17.29 -4.47 -29.48
N ALA A 39 -17.22 -4.21 -28.18
CA ALA A 39 -16.36 -3.17 -27.64
C ALA A 39 -14.95 -3.39 -28.21
N ASP A 40 -14.35 -2.32 -28.74
CA ASP A 40 -12.97 -2.33 -29.24
C ASP A 40 -12.08 -3.15 -28.29
N PRO A 41 -11.56 -4.31 -28.71
CA PRO A 41 -10.82 -5.20 -27.82
C PRO A 41 -9.61 -4.51 -27.17
N LEU A 42 -9.04 -3.51 -27.84
CA LEU A 42 -7.94 -2.72 -27.28
C LEU A 42 -8.42 -1.77 -26.17
N ARG A 43 -9.64 -1.25 -26.28
CA ARG A 43 -10.25 -0.44 -25.22
C ARG A 43 -10.56 -1.29 -24.00
N LYS A 44 -11.16 -2.47 -24.19
CA LYS A 44 -11.41 -3.41 -23.09
C LYS A 44 -10.10 -3.77 -22.36
N LEU A 45 -9.05 -4.08 -23.10
CA LEU A 45 -7.73 -4.35 -22.53
C LEU A 45 -7.17 -3.14 -21.75
N ALA A 46 -7.35 -1.91 -22.25
CA ALA A 46 -6.91 -0.70 -21.55
C ALA A 46 -7.67 -0.49 -20.24
N ASP A 47 -8.99 -0.72 -20.24
CA ASP A 47 -9.83 -0.64 -19.04
C ASP A 47 -9.42 -1.72 -18.01
N ASP A 48 -9.24 -2.97 -18.45
CA ASP A 48 -8.74 -4.06 -17.60
C ASP A 48 -7.36 -3.73 -16.98
N CYS A 49 -6.47 -3.06 -17.74
CA CYS A 49 -5.18 -2.60 -17.22
C CYS A 49 -5.35 -1.55 -16.10
N LEU A 50 -6.27 -0.59 -16.27
CA LEU A 50 -6.54 0.45 -15.28
C LEU A 50 -7.16 -0.13 -14.01
N ASP A 51 -8.06 -1.10 -14.14
CA ASP A 51 -8.62 -1.85 -13.01
C ASP A 51 -7.53 -2.61 -12.25
N GLY A 52 -6.59 -3.24 -12.97
CA GLY A 52 -5.40 -3.85 -12.38
C GLY A 52 -4.54 -2.86 -11.58
N PHE A 53 -4.27 -1.67 -12.12
CA PHE A 53 -3.56 -0.61 -11.40
C PHE A 53 -4.32 -0.13 -10.16
N ALA A 54 -5.66 -0.06 -10.23
CA ALA A 54 -6.48 0.33 -9.08
C ALA A 54 -6.37 -0.68 -7.92
N GLU A 55 -6.28 -1.99 -8.23
CA GLU A 55 -6.03 -3.01 -7.22
C GLU A 55 -4.61 -2.92 -6.63
N VAL A 56 -3.59 -2.70 -7.47
CA VAL A 56 -2.23 -2.47 -7.00
C VAL A 56 -2.18 -1.26 -6.07
N ALA A 57 -2.81 -0.15 -6.44
CA ALA A 57 -2.88 1.06 -5.61
C ALA A 57 -3.54 0.79 -4.24
N ARG A 58 -4.58 -0.05 -4.20
CA ARG A 58 -5.21 -0.48 -2.92
C ARG A 58 -4.24 -1.26 -2.04
N LEU A 59 -3.44 -2.15 -2.63
CA LEU A 59 -2.44 -2.93 -1.90
C LEU A 59 -1.28 -2.06 -1.41
N GLU A 60 -0.83 -1.13 -2.23
CA GLU A 60 0.18 -0.14 -1.85
C GLU A 60 -0.31 0.75 -0.71
N ALA A 61 -1.56 1.21 -0.77
CA ALA A 61 -2.17 2.00 0.31
C ALA A 61 -2.24 1.22 1.64
N ARG A 62 -2.65 -0.06 1.60
CA ARG A 62 -2.64 -0.93 2.79
C ARG A 62 -1.23 -1.12 3.34
N THR A 63 -0.26 -1.32 2.46
CA THR A 63 1.16 -1.47 2.83
C THR A 63 1.72 -0.17 3.43
N ALA A 64 1.38 0.98 2.85
CA ALA A 64 1.77 2.29 3.37
C ALA A 64 1.17 2.55 4.76
N ALA A 65 -0.12 2.23 4.96
CA ALA A 65 -0.76 2.34 6.27
C ALA A 65 -0.09 1.45 7.33
N LEU A 66 0.30 0.22 6.95
CA LEU A 66 1.04 -0.66 7.84
C LEU A 66 2.44 -0.11 8.16
N LYS A 67 3.16 0.43 7.16
CA LYS A 67 4.46 1.11 7.37
C LYS A 67 4.32 2.27 8.35
N VAL A 68 3.28 3.09 8.22
CA VAL A 68 3.01 4.21 9.12
C VAL A 68 2.79 3.72 10.55
N ARG A 69 1.96 2.69 10.75
CA ARG A 69 1.69 2.14 12.08
C ARG A 69 2.95 1.55 12.71
N LEU A 70 3.70 0.73 11.97
CA LEU A 70 4.94 0.12 12.46
C LEU A 70 6.01 1.17 12.76
N ALA A 71 6.14 2.21 11.93
CA ALA A 71 7.09 3.29 12.15
C ALA A 71 6.77 4.07 13.44
N ALA A 72 5.50 4.41 13.66
CA ALA A 72 5.07 5.08 14.89
C ALA A 72 5.31 4.19 16.12
N ASP A 73 4.89 2.92 16.07
CA ASP A 73 5.07 1.96 17.17
C ASP A 73 6.58 1.75 17.47
N TYR A 74 7.42 1.65 16.43
CA TYR A 74 8.87 1.53 16.58
C TYR A 74 9.49 2.74 17.27
N VAL A 75 9.13 3.96 16.85
CA VAL A 75 9.62 5.19 17.50
C VAL A 75 9.22 5.22 18.98
N GLN A 76 7.98 4.85 19.33
CA GLN A 76 7.55 4.82 20.72
C GLN A 76 8.30 3.74 21.53
N ALA A 77 8.50 2.55 20.96
CA ALA A 77 9.27 1.49 21.59
C ALA A 77 10.72 1.93 21.85
N THR A 78 11.39 2.53 20.86
CA THR A 78 12.77 2.99 21.01
C THR A 78 12.88 4.12 22.03
N LYS A 79 11.91 5.04 22.09
CA LYS A 79 11.84 6.07 23.14
C LYS A 79 11.67 5.48 24.53
N ALA A 80 10.85 4.44 24.68
CA ALA A 80 10.63 3.77 25.97
C ALA A 80 11.84 2.96 26.44
N LEU A 81 12.63 2.42 25.50
CA LEU A 81 13.83 1.63 25.80
C LEU A 81 15.08 2.50 26.01
N ALA A 82 15.13 3.70 25.44
CA ALA A 82 16.29 4.57 25.52
C ALA A 82 16.50 5.09 26.95
N PRO A 83 17.75 5.08 27.47
CA PRO A 83 18.06 5.80 28.69
C PRO A 83 17.88 7.31 28.48
N PRO A 84 17.58 8.09 29.54
CA PRO A 84 17.51 9.54 29.44
C PRO A 84 18.80 10.09 28.84
N ALA A 85 18.68 10.90 27.78
CA ALA A 85 19.84 11.54 27.16
C ALA A 85 20.53 12.47 28.18
N ALA A 86 21.84 12.29 28.38
CA ALA A 86 22.62 13.11 29.29
C ALA A 86 22.97 14.48 28.69
N SER A 87 22.80 14.64 27.37
CA SER A 87 23.05 15.89 26.64
C SER A 87 22.11 16.05 25.43
N PRO A 88 21.93 17.28 24.92
CA PRO A 88 21.20 17.53 23.67
C PRO A 88 21.80 16.78 22.47
N GLN A 89 23.12 16.64 22.42
CA GLN A 89 23.83 15.93 21.35
C GLN A 89 23.50 14.44 21.36
N GLU A 90 23.41 13.83 22.55
CA GLU A 90 22.98 12.44 22.69
C GLU A 90 21.53 12.25 22.26
N HIS A 91 20.64 13.18 22.59
CA HIS A 91 19.26 13.14 22.11
C HIS A 91 19.19 13.16 20.58
N THR A 92 19.92 14.08 19.94
CA THR A 92 20.01 14.12 18.48
C THR A 92 20.62 12.84 17.91
N ALA A 93 21.65 12.28 18.55
CA ALA A 93 22.25 11.01 18.10
C ALA A 93 21.26 9.84 18.17
N GLN A 94 20.42 9.79 19.21
CA GLN A 94 19.34 8.80 19.33
C GLN A 94 18.29 8.96 18.22
N GLU A 95 17.87 10.20 17.92
CA GLU A 95 16.94 10.49 16.82
C GLU A 95 17.51 10.08 15.45
N LEU A 96 18.77 10.41 15.18
CA LEU A 96 19.44 10.04 13.93
C LEU A 96 19.65 8.53 13.81
N ALA A 97 19.92 7.84 14.91
CA ALA A 97 20.04 6.38 14.92
C ALA A 97 18.74 5.70 14.46
N VAL A 98 17.58 6.16 14.96
CA VAL A 98 16.26 5.65 14.53
C VAL A 98 16.03 5.90 13.04
N ILE A 99 16.38 7.09 12.53
CA ILE A 99 16.24 7.41 11.10
C ILE A 99 17.13 6.48 10.25
N ALA A 100 18.40 6.31 10.64
CA ALA A 100 19.36 5.50 9.91
C ALA A 100 18.96 4.02 9.88
N GLU A 101 18.44 3.49 10.99
CA GLU A 101 17.98 2.11 11.07
C GLU A 101 16.77 1.85 10.17
N VAL A 102 15.76 2.73 10.23
CA VAL A 102 14.57 2.63 9.37
C VAL A 102 14.94 2.80 7.90
N ALA A 103 15.86 3.72 7.58
CA ALA A 103 16.39 3.89 6.23
C ALA A 103 17.06 2.62 5.71
N CYS A 104 17.88 1.97 6.55
CA CYS A 104 18.57 0.73 6.23
C CYS A 104 17.57 -0.41 5.98
N VAL A 105 16.62 -0.65 6.89
CA VAL A 105 15.63 -1.73 6.78
C VAL A 105 14.74 -1.55 5.56
N LEU A 106 14.32 -0.31 5.27
CA LEU A 106 13.45 -0.01 4.13
C LEU A 106 14.22 0.19 2.82
N THR A 107 15.56 0.16 2.85
CA THR A 107 16.44 0.43 1.70
C THR A 107 16.17 1.77 1.01
N VAL A 108 15.91 2.80 1.81
CA VAL A 108 15.64 4.17 1.35
C VAL A 108 16.68 5.15 1.89
N SER A 109 16.65 6.39 1.39
CA SER A 109 17.49 7.44 1.97
C SER A 109 17.04 7.81 3.39
N GLU A 110 17.97 8.27 4.23
CA GLU A 110 17.65 8.83 5.55
C GLU A 110 16.66 9.99 5.48
N ARG A 111 16.70 10.79 4.40
CA ARG A 111 15.70 11.85 4.17
C ARG A 111 14.29 11.28 4.01
N THR A 112 14.15 10.21 3.24
CA THR A 112 12.87 9.53 3.02
C THR A 112 12.38 8.88 4.31
N ALA A 113 13.25 8.21 5.05
CA ALA A 113 12.92 7.60 6.34
C ALA A 113 12.50 8.66 7.37
N GLY A 114 13.24 9.78 7.45
CA GLY A 114 12.89 10.90 8.34
C GLY A 114 11.52 11.51 8.02
N ALA A 115 11.21 11.68 6.74
CA ALA A 115 9.88 12.15 6.30
C ALA A 115 8.76 11.14 6.66
N LEU A 116 8.99 9.86 6.43
CA LEU A 116 8.04 8.80 6.81
C LEU A 116 7.80 8.82 8.32
N LEU A 117 8.85 8.89 9.15
CA LEU A 117 8.75 8.87 10.60
C LEU A 117 7.99 10.10 11.14
N SER A 118 8.28 11.29 10.62
CA SER A 118 7.59 12.51 11.03
C SER A 118 6.11 12.48 10.66
N GLU A 119 5.77 12.06 9.44
CA GLU A 119 4.40 11.92 8.98
C GLU A 119 3.65 10.83 9.75
N SER A 120 4.31 9.71 10.04
CA SER A 120 3.72 8.61 10.81
C SER A 120 3.36 9.03 12.24
N LEU A 121 4.23 9.79 12.90
CA LEU A 121 3.93 10.37 14.21
C LEU A 121 2.80 11.39 14.13
N ALA A 122 2.80 12.26 13.11
CA ALA A 122 1.72 13.22 12.92
C ALA A 122 0.36 12.51 12.75
N LEU A 123 0.27 11.50 11.88
CA LEU A 123 -0.95 10.74 11.64
C LEU A 123 -1.44 9.99 12.88
N THR A 124 -0.52 9.39 13.65
CA THR A 124 -0.89 8.59 14.83
C THR A 124 -1.17 9.42 16.09
N THR A 125 -0.71 10.67 16.14
CA THR A 125 -0.96 11.58 17.27
C THR A 125 -2.07 12.60 17.00
N ALA A 126 -2.38 12.91 15.74
CA ALA A 126 -3.42 13.87 15.37
C ALA A 126 -4.84 13.25 15.27
N LEU A 127 -4.98 11.92 15.26
CA LEU A 127 -6.28 11.26 15.29
C LEU A 127 -6.85 11.29 16.72
N PRO A 128 -8.05 11.86 16.95
CA PRO A 128 -8.72 11.71 18.23
C PRO A 128 -8.97 10.22 18.48
N LEU A 129 -8.59 9.74 19.66
CA LEU A 129 -8.91 8.39 20.12
C LEU A 129 -10.45 8.33 20.26
N THR A 130 -11.14 7.83 19.24
CA THR A 130 -12.58 7.57 19.27
C THR A 130 -12.91 6.42 20.20
#